data_AF-A0A7J3NSF6-F1
#
_entry.id   AF-A0A7J3NSF6-F1
#
_cell.length_a   1.000
_cell.length_b   1.000
_cell.length_c   1.000
_cell.angle_alpha   90.00
_cell.angle_beta   90.00
_cell.angle_gamma   90.00
#
_symmetry.space_group_name_H-M   'P 1'
#
loop_
_entity.id
_entity.type
_entity.pdbx_description
1 polymer ?
#
loop_
_entity_poly.entity_id
_entity_poly.type
_entity_poly.pdbx_seq_one_letter_code
_entity_poly.pdbx_strand_id
1 'polypeptide(L)' 'MVGEALVGKAREFHGHICPFLVLGLRASEIAMQKLSLLKAGEAETVNEEVIAIIECNNCFADGVQVATGC' A
#
# COMPACT_ATOMS: atom_id res chain seq x y z
N MET A 1 -2.53 -1.62 -13.35
CA MET A 1 -3.52 -2.46 -12.65
C MET A 1 -2.72 -3.25 -11.65
N VAL A 2 -3.19 -3.33 -10.40
CA VAL A 2 -2.48 -4.00 -9.31
C VAL A 2 -2.09 -5.42 -9.74
N GLY A 3 -0.79 -5.71 -9.73
CA GLY A 3 -0.27 -7.00 -10.18
C GLY A 3 -0.61 -8.13 -9.19
N GLU A 4 -0.77 -9.36 -9.71
CA GLU A 4 -1.15 -10.54 -8.90
C GLU A 4 -0.16 -10.83 -7.77
N ALA A 5 1.14 -10.64 -8.01
CA ALA A 5 2.17 -10.81 -6.97
C ALA A 5 1.95 -9.87 -5.77
N LEU A 6 1.55 -8.62 -6.04
CA LEU A 6 1.29 -7.64 -5.00
C LEU A 6 0.00 -7.97 -4.23
N VAL A 7 -1.04 -8.42 -4.93
CA VAL A 7 -2.27 -8.93 -4.30
C VAL A 7 -1.98 -10.16 -3.43
N GLY A 8 -1.13 -11.07 -3.90
CA GLY A 8 -0.69 -12.24 -3.15
C GLY A 8 0.03 -11.88 -1.85
N LYS A 9 0.95 -10.91 -1.91
CA LYS A 9 1.65 -10.39 -0.72
C LYS A 9 0.69 -9.70 0.25
N ALA A 10 -0.27 -8.92 -0.27
CA ALA A 10 -1.28 -8.28 0.56
C ALA A 10 -2.18 -9.29 1.26
N ARG A 11 -2.57 -10.37 0.58
CA ARG A 11 -3.32 -11.48 1.17
C ARG A 11 -2.53 -12.16 2.29
N GLU A 12 -1.24 -12.40 2.09
CA GLU A 12 -0.39 -13.02 3.12
C GLU A 12 -0.27 -12.14 4.37
N PHE A 13 -0.08 -10.84 4.18
CA PHE A 13 0.00 -9.86 5.26
C PHE A 13 -1.34 -9.68 6.01
N HIS A 14 -2.43 -9.48 5.25
CA HIS A 14 -3.76 -9.21 5.81
C HIS A 14 -4.51 -10.47 6.28
N GLY A 15 -4.18 -11.63 5.72
CA GLY A 15 -4.80 -12.93 6.01
C GLY A 15 -5.91 -13.37 5.05
N HIS A 16 -6.45 -12.48 4.21
CA HIS A 16 -7.41 -12.82 3.17
C HIS A 16 -7.48 -11.75 2.08
N ILE A 17 -8.22 -12.01 1.00
CA ILE A 17 -8.53 -10.99 -0.02
C ILE A 17 -9.93 -10.45 0.27
N CYS A 18 -10.04 -9.14 0.42
CA CYS A 18 -11.32 -8.44 0.49
C CYS A 18 -11.30 -7.20 -0.43
N PRO A 19 -12.46 -6.62 -0.79
CA PRO A 19 -12.52 -5.48 -1.69
C PRO A 19 -11.69 -4.27 -1.20
N PHE A 20 -11.74 -3.97 0.10
CA PHE A 20 -11.02 -2.82 0.66
C PHE A 20 -9.50 -2.99 0.63
N LEU A 21 -8.98 -4.20 0.83
CA LEU A 21 -7.55 -4.48 0.69
C LEU A 21 -7.07 -4.16 -0.74
N VAL A 22 -7.79 -4.65 -1.75
CA VAL A 22 -7.44 -4.40 -3.17
C VAL A 22 -7.63 -2.93 -3.55
N LEU A 23 -8.64 -2.26 -3.00
CA LEU A 23 -8.82 -0.82 -3.18
C LEU A 23 -7.67 -0.01 -2.58
N GLY A 24 -7.14 -0.40 -1.41
CA GLY A 24 -5.95 0.21 -0.82
C GLY A 24 -4.75 0.09 -1.74
N LEU A 25 -4.46 -1.12 -2.24
CA LEU A 25 -3.38 -1.34 -3.22
C LEU A 25 -3.54 -0.47 -4.47
N ARG A 26 -4.76 -0.37 -5.01
CA ARG A 26 -5.02 0.39 -6.24
C ARG A 26 -4.92 1.90 -6.00
N ALA A 27 -5.43 2.40 -4.88
CA ALA A 27 -5.31 3.80 -4.51
C ALA A 27 -3.84 4.21 -4.38
N SER A 28 -3.04 3.37 -3.72
CA SER A 28 -1.60 3.57 -3.59
C SER A 28 -0.86 3.49 -4.93
N GLU A 29 -1.16 2.51 -5.79
CA GLU A 29 -0.57 2.45 -7.15
C GLU A 29 -0.77 3.77 -7.91
N ILE A 30 -1.99 4.34 -7.84
CA ILE A 30 -2.31 5.62 -8.47
C ILE A 30 -1.55 6.77 -7.79
N ALA A 31 -1.50 6.81 -6.46
CA ALA A 31 -0.82 7.86 -5.71
C ALA A 31 0.70 7.88 -6.01
N MET A 32 1.35 6.72 -5.94
CA MET A 32 2.78 6.57 -6.21
C MET A 32 3.13 6.95 -7.65
N GLN A 33 2.30 6.56 -8.63
CA GLN A 33 2.47 6.99 -10.03
C GLN A 33 2.36 8.51 -10.19
N LYS A 34 1.36 9.13 -9.56
CA LYS A 34 1.16 10.60 -9.64
C LYS A 34 2.27 11.39 -8.97
N LEU A 35 2.83 10.86 -7.88
CA LEU A 35 3.91 11.50 -7.12
C LEU A 35 5.31 11.12 -7.63
N SER A 36 5.39 10.23 -8.64
CA SER A 36 6.66 9.67 -9.14
C SER A 36 7.51 9.03 -8.03
N LEU A 37 6.84 8.37 -7.08
CA LEU A 37 7.48 7.68 -5.97
C LEU A 37 7.56 6.18 -6.24
N LEU A 38 8.58 5.55 -5.67
CA LEU A 38 8.69 4.11 -5.55
C LEU A 38 8.33 3.69 -4.12
N LYS A 39 7.98 2.42 -3.93
CA LYS A 39 7.72 1.87 -2.60
C LYS A 39 8.89 2.20 -1.66
N ALA A 40 8.59 2.76 -0.49
CA ALA A 40 9.57 3.10 0.53
C ALA A 40 10.28 1.82 1.04
N GLY A 41 11.60 1.89 1.11
CA GLY A 41 12.45 0.87 1.72
C GLY A 41 12.81 1.24 3.15
N GLU A 42 13.77 0.50 3.73
CA GLU A 42 14.17 0.68 5.13
C GLU A 42 14.66 2.11 5.41
N ALA A 43 15.55 2.65 4.58
CA ALA A 43 16.10 3.99 4.78
C ALA A 43 15.03 5.08 4.71
N GLU A 44 14.16 5.03 3.70
CA GLU A 44 13.08 6.00 3.50
C GLU A 44 12.06 5.95 4.65
N THR A 45 11.80 4.75 5.20
CA THR A 45 10.90 4.60 6.37
C THR A 45 11.52 5.11 7.66
N VAL A 46 12.81 4.84 7.92
CA VAL A 46 13.53 5.32 9.12
C VAL A 46 13.64 6.85 9.13
N ASN A 47 13.79 7.45 7.95
CA ASN A 47 13.90 8.90 7.78
C ASN A 47 12.53 9.59 7.61
N GLU A 48 11.43 8.85 7.59
CA GLU A 48 10.06 9.37 7.35
C GLU A 48 9.92 10.18 6.04
N GLU A 49 10.64 9.78 4.98
CA GLU A 49 10.68 10.53 3.71
C GLU A 49 9.34 10.52 2.95
N VAL A 50 8.50 9.52 3.22
CA VAL A 50 7.15 9.42 2.69
C VAL A 50 6.19 9.00 3.81
N ILE A 51 5.12 9.76 3.99
CA ILE A 51 4.10 9.49 5.00
C ILE A 51 2.74 9.32 4.32
N ALA A 52 2.02 8.26 4.67
CA ALA A 52 0.65 8.03 4.25
C ALA A 52 -0.33 8.39 5.38
N ILE A 53 -1.29 9.27 5.11
CA ILE A 53 -2.38 9.58 6.02
C ILE A 53 -3.65 8.92 5.47
N ILE A 54 -4.31 8.12 6.31
CA ILE A 54 -5.47 7.31 5.92
C ILE A 54 -6.65 7.70 6.80
N GLU A 55 -7.76 8.11 6.19
CA GLU A 55 -8.96 8.60 6.89
C GLU A 55 -9.99 7.51 7.21
N CYS A 56 -9.59 6.24 7.09
CA CYS A 56 -10.45 5.10 7.40
C CYS A 56 -9.71 4.04 8.21
N ASN A 57 -10.43 3.37 9.12
CA ASN A 57 -9.93 2.24 9.89
C ASN A 57 -10.57 0.93 9.38
N ASN A 58 -10.10 0.44 8.24
CA ASN A 58 -10.52 -0.84 7.66
C ASN A 58 -9.37 -1.43 6.82
N CYS A 59 -9.61 -2.58 6.16
CA CYS A 59 -8.60 -3.32 5.38
C CYS A 59 -7.90 -2.52 4.26
N PHE A 60 -8.43 -1.34 3.89
CA PHE A 60 -7.77 -0.41 2.98
C PHE A 60 -6.39 0.00 3.50
N ALA A 61 -6.26 0.20 4.81
CA ALA A 61 -5.00 0.64 5.42
C ALA A 61 -3.86 -0.35 5.17
N ASP A 62 -4.12 -1.65 5.33
CA ASP A 62 -3.14 -2.70 5.05
C ASP A 62 -2.74 -2.72 3.57
N GLY A 63 -3.68 -2.44 2.66
CA GLY A 63 -3.39 -2.28 1.24
C GLY A 63 -2.44 -1.11 0.99
N VAL A 64 -2.65 0.02 1.66
CA VAL A 64 -1.75 1.17 1.57
C VAL A 64 -0.35 0.81 2.07
N GLN A 65 -0.25 0.17 3.23
CA GLN A 65 1.03 -0.22 3.81
C GLN A 65 1.81 -1.18 2.93
N VAL A 66 1.13 -2.21 2.40
CA VAL A 66 1.77 -3.19 1.52
C VAL A 66 2.23 -2.56 0.21
N ALA A 67 1.49 -1.61 -0.36
CA ALA A 67 1.84 -0.97 -1.63
C ALA A 67 2.92 0.11 -1.48
N THR A 68 2.87 0.91 -0.42
CA THR A 68 3.70 2.12 -0.27
C THR A 68 4.92 1.92 0.62
N GLY A 69 4.88 0.99 1.57
CA GLY A 69 5.91 0.86 2.60
C GLY A 69 5.71 1.78 3.81
N CYS A 70 4.70 2.66 3.78
CA CYS A 70 4.30 3.53 4.89
C CYS A 70 3.44 2.77 5.92
#